data_AF-A0A519LFE2-F1
#
_entry.id   AF-A0A519LFE2-F1
#
_cell.length_a   1.000
_cell.length_b   1.000
_cell.length_c   1.000
_cell.angle_alpha   90.00
_cell.angle_beta   90.00
_cell.angle_gamma   90.00
#
_symmetry.space_group_name_H-M   'P 1'
#
loop_
_entity.id
_entity.type
_entity.pdbx_description
1 polymer ?
#
loop_
_entity_poly.entity_id
_entity_poly.type
_entity_poly.pdbx_seq_one_letter_code
_entity_poly.pdbx_strand_id
1 'polypeptide(L)'
;VWRAGANSSTKVTFGQSVNFGGKMVPAGTYGLFIVPTEKEWKVILNKDFQQWGAYTYDPKQDVVDVTVPVNKLADKQEWFEITLNPTDENSGNLVIKWDMAQAEVALKPAKPEAVTKIAEKLKEIKKIESDAAKAKS
;
A
#
# COMPACT_ATOMS: atom_id res chain seq x y z
N VAL A 1 -9.56 -15.53 7.82
CA VAL A 1 -8.54 -14.49 7.54
C VAL A 1 -7.36 -15.16 6.86
N TRP A 2 -6.87 -14.62 5.75
CA TRP A 2 -5.72 -15.13 5.00
C TRP A 2 -4.52 -14.18 5.09
N ARG A 3 -3.30 -14.72 5.15
CA ARG A 3 -2.05 -13.99 5.36
C ARG A 3 -1.45 -13.35 4.10
N ALA A 4 -2.21 -13.34 3.00
CA ALA A 4 -1.79 -12.82 1.69
C ALA A 4 -0.40 -13.33 1.24
N GLY A 5 -0.08 -14.60 1.54
CA GLY A 5 1.25 -15.18 1.36
C GLY A 5 1.24 -16.71 1.52
N ALA A 6 2.34 -17.37 1.13
CA ALA A 6 2.43 -18.83 1.14
C ALA A 6 2.64 -19.39 2.55
N ASN A 7 3.76 -19.08 3.22
CA ASN A 7 4.09 -19.65 4.56
C ASN A 7 4.08 -18.59 5.68
N SER A 8 4.62 -17.41 5.41
CA SER A 8 4.57 -16.23 6.32
C SER A 8 3.61 -15.17 5.78
N SER A 9 3.20 -14.23 6.62
CA SER A 9 2.43 -13.07 6.16
C SER A 9 3.28 -12.18 5.25
N THR A 10 2.64 -11.61 4.23
CA THR A 10 3.27 -10.56 3.44
C THR A 10 3.49 -9.35 4.33
N LYS A 11 4.71 -8.79 4.32
CA LYS A 11 5.07 -7.63 5.14
C LYS A 11 4.95 -6.36 4.33
N VAL A 12 4.39 -5.33 4.92
CA VAL A 12 4.31 -3.99 4.35
C VAL A 12 5.00 -3.03 5.30
N THR A 13 5.97 -2.26 4.79
CA THR A 13 6.70 -1.26 5.56
C THR A 13 6.40 0.13 5.02
N PHE A 14 5.99 1.04 5.90
CA PHE A 14 5.85 2.46 5.59
C PHE A 14 6.95 3.26 6.28
N GLY A 15 7.76 3.97 5.47
CA GLY A 15 8.82 4.85 5.98
C GLY A 15 8.30 6.16 6.59
N GLN A 16 7.04 6.48 6.37
CA GLN A 16 6.35 7.64 6.93
C GLN A 16 4.90 7.26 7.24
N SER A 17 4.18 8.13 7.95
CA SER A 17 2.74 7.94 8.10
C SER A 17 2.04 8.02 6.74
N VAL A 18 1.10 7.13 6.51
CA VAL A 18 0.33 7.00 5.27
C VAL A 18 -1.16 7.03 5.58
N ASN A 19 -1.96 7.46 4.61
CA ASN A 19 -3.38 7.21 4.57
C ASN A 19 -3.59 5.92 3.76
N PHE A 20 -4.06 4.87 4.45
CA PHE A 20 -4.35 3.55 3.91
C PHE A 20 -5.87 3.38 3.79
N GLY A 21 -6.39 3.45 2.57
CA GLY A 21 -7.82 3.29 2.27
C GLY A 21 -8.73 4.27 3.04
N GLY A 22 -8.26 5.50 3.28
CA GLY A 22 -8.99 6.53 4.03
C GLY A 22 -8.62 6.61 5.52
N LYS A 23 -7.83 5.67 6.05
CA LYS A 23 -7.47 5.60 7.47
C LYS A 23 -5.99 5.88 7.68
N MET A 24 -5.66 6.62 8.74
CA MET A 24 -4.28 7.00 9.04
C MET A 24 -3.52 5.84 9.69
N VAL A 25 -2.35 5.53 9.13
CA VAL A 25 -1.45 4.49 9.62
C VAL A 25 -0.08 5.13 9.88
N PRO A 26 0.49 4.99 11.10
CA PRO A 26 1.84 5.46 11.39
C PRO A 26 2.91 4.78 10.52
N ALA A 27 4.12 5.34 10.55
CA ALA A 27 5.27 4.65 9.99
C ALA A 27 5.54 3.35 10.78
N GLY A 28 5.95 2.30 10.09
CA GLY A 28 6.18 1.00 10.72
C GLY A 28 6.11 -0.16 9.74
N THR A 29 6.35 -1.37 10.25
CA THR A 29 6.20 -2.64 9.52
C THR A 29 4.97 -3.37 10.03
N TYR A 30 4.16 -3.87 9.12
CA TYR A 30 2.90 -4.54 9.41
C TYR A 30 2.76 -5.83 8.61
N GLY A 31 2.03 -6.79 9.16
CA GLY A 31 1.57 -7.98 8.43
C GLY A 31 0.31 -7.65 7.64
N LEU A 32 0.27 -8.04 6.38
CA LEU A 32 -0.89 -7.88 5.50
C LEU A 32 -1.80 -9.11 5.62
N PHE A 33 -3.06 -8.88 5.96
CA PHE A 33 -4.08 -9.91 6.04
C PHE A 33 -5.30 -9.52 5.20
N ILE A 34 -5.98 -10.51 4.63
CA ILE A 34 -7.14 -10.32 3.75
C ILE A 34 -8.25 -11.25 4.21
N VAL A 35 -9.47 -10.74 4.29
CA VAL A 35 -10.70 -11.53 4.41
C VAL A 35 -11.50 -11.32 3.12
N PRO A 36 -11.35 -12.23 2.14
CA PRO A 36 -12.09 -12.09 0.88
C PRO A 36 -13.54 -12.54 1.05
N THR A 37 -14.45 -11.81 0.43
CA THR A 37 -15.82 -12.25 0.12
C THR A 37 -16.07 -12.07 -1.38
N GLU A 38 -17.24 -12.50 -1.87
CA GLU A 38 -17.58 -12.37 -3.29
C GLU A 38 -17.68 -10.91 -3.77
N LYS A 39 -18.08 -9.99 -2.90
CA LYS A 39 -18.37 -8.58 -3.27
C LYS A 39 -17.33 -7.59 -2.77
N GLU A 40 -16.67 -7.91 -1.66
CA GLU A 40 -15.73 -7.01 -1.01
C GLU A 40 -14.65 -7.77 -0.28
N TRP A 41 -13.46 -7.19 -0.23
CA TRP A 41 -12.34 -7.72 0.52
C TRP A 41 -12.02 -6.80 1.67
N LYS A 42 -11.88 -7.38 2.87
CA LYS A 42 -11.38 -6.68 4.03
C LYS A 42 -9.86 -6.84 4.08
N VAL A 43 -9.14 -5.75 3.89
CA VAL A 43 -7.68 -5.69 3.93
C VAL A 43 -7.24 -5.11 5.26
N ILE A 44 -6.33 -5.81 5.94
CA ILE A 44 -5.97 -5.56 7.34
C ILE A 44 -4.46 -5.41 7.45
N LEU A 45 -4.02 -4.41 8.22
CA LEU A 45 -2.64 -4.31 8.68
C LEU A 45 -2.58 -4.67 10.16
N ASN A 46 -1.73 -5.63 10.50
CA ASN A 46 -1.59 -6.15 11.86
C ASN A 46 -0.16 -5.93 12.37
N LYS A 47 0.01 -5.64 13.66
CA LYS A 47 1.33 -5.40 14.29
C LYS A 47 2.18 -6.66 14.40
N ASP A 48 1.58 -7.85 14.43
CA ASP A 48 2.32 -9.12 14.45
C ASP A 48 2.74 -9.51 13.02
N PHE A 49 3.74 -8.79 12.51
CA PHE A 49 4.30 -9.04 11.17
C PHE A 49 5.28 -10.21 11.12
N GLN A 50 5.65 -10.81 12.27
CA GLN A 50 6.60 -11.95 12.32
C GLN A 50 5.89 -13.31 12.42
N GLN A 51 4.57 -13.30 12.42
CA GLN A 51 3.74 -14.49 12.59
C GLN A 51 3.98 -15.54 11.49
N TRP A 52 4.16 -16.80 11.90
CA TRP A 52 4.26 -17.96 11.02
C TRP A 52 2.90 -18.70 10.99
N GLY A 53 2.29 -18.82 9.81
CA GLY A 53 0.93 -19.35 9.66
C GLY A 53 -0.20 -18.39 10.10
N ALA A 54 -1.46 -18.78 9.87
CA ALA A 54 -2.65 -17.96 10.18
C ALA A 54 -3.36 -18.35 11.49
N TYR A 55 -2.90 -19.40 12.18
CA TYR A 55 -3.57 -19.97 13.35
C TYR A 55 -3.48 -19.11 14.62
N THR A 56 -2.52 -18.20 14.69
CA THR A 56 -2.32 -17.29 15.83
C THR A 56 -2.79 -15.86 15.56
N TYR A 57 -3.62 -15.63 14.53
CA TYR A 57 -4.13 -14.29 14.23
C TYR A 57 -4.91 -13.76 15.43
N ASP A 58 -4.46 -12.62 15.97
CA ASP A 58 -5.13 -11.90 17.06
C ASP A 58 -5.68 -10.58 16.53
N PRO A 59 -7.03 -10.43 16.43
CA PRO A 59 -7.66 -9.18 16.04
C PRO A 59 -7.26 -7.97 16.90
N LYS A 60 -6.80 -8.19 18.14
CA LYS A 60 -6.33 -7.09 19.02
C LYS A 60 -5.04 -6.44 18.51
N GLN A 61 -4.32 -7.11 17.61
CA GLN A 61 -3.11 -6.58 16.98
C GLN A 61 -3.41 -5.83 15.67
N ASP A 62 -4.67 -5.77 15.23
CA ASP A 62 -5.05 -5.01 14.04
C ASP A 62 -4.85 -3.51 14.28
N VAL A 63 -4.11 -2.87 13.38
CA VAL A 63 -3.88 -1.43 13.37
C VAL A 63 -4.97 -0.74 12.59
N VAL A 64 -5.33 -1.33 11.45
CA VAL A 64 -6.34 -0.79 10.56
C VAL A 64 -6.95 -1.92 9.75
N ASP A 65 -8.23 -1.78 9.47
CA ASP A 65 -8.97 -2.55 8.49
C ASP A 65 -9.62 -1.62 7.46
N VAL A 66 -9.62 -2.01 6.20
CA VAL A 66 -10.31 -1.29 5.14
C VAL A 66 -11.09 -2.30 4.31
N THR A 67 -12.34 -1.99 4.04
CA THR A 67 -13.18 -2.81 3.17
C THR A 67 -13.21 -2.15 1.80
N VAL A 68 -12.84 -2.91 0.77
CA VAL A 68 -12.77 -2.43 -0.61
C VAL A 68 -13.60 -3.36 -1.51
N PRO A 69 -14.30 -2.82 -2.52
CA PRO A 69 -15.10 -3.63 -3.41
C PRO A 69 -14.22 -4.55 -4.27
N VAL A 70 -14.78 -5.71 -4.65
CA VAL A 70 -14.18 -6.59 -5.64
C VAL A 70 -14.54 -6.09 -7.03
N ASN A 71 -13.52 -5.80 -7.82
CA ASN A 71 -13.62 -5.57 -9.25
C ASN A 71 -13.41 -6.88 -9.99
N LYS A 72 -14.32 -7.23 -10.91
CA LYS A 72 -14.20 -8.45 -11.70
C LYS A 72 -13.20 -8.24 -12.84
N LEU A 73 -12.23 -9.14 -12.95
CA LEU A 73 -11.25 -9.15 -14.03
C LEU A 73 -11.85 -9.70 -15.33
N ALA A 74 -11.32 -9.23 -16.46
CA ALA A 74 -11.68 -9.76 -17.78
C ALA A 74 -11.06 -11.14 -18.01
N ASP A 75 -9.80 -11.30 -17.57
CA ASP A 75 -9.03 -12.54 -17.67
C ASP A 75 -8.71 -13.09 -16.28
N LYS A 76 -8.56 -14.41 -16.21
CA LYS A 76 -8.25 -15.11 -14.97
C LYS A 76 -6.80 -14.89 -14.54
N GLN A 77 -6.62 -14.40 -13.32
CA GLN A 77 -5.33 -14.28 -12.66
C GLN A 77 -4.99 -15.59 -11.94
N GLU A 78 -4.22 -16.47 -12.58
CA GLU A 78 -3.85 -17.77 -12.01
C GLU A 78 -2.99 -17.65 -10.74
N TRP A 79 -2.06 -16.69 -10.73
CA TRP A 79 -1.12 -16.48 -9.63
C TRP A 79 -1.54 -15.30 -8.77
N PHE A 80 -1.61 -15.51 -7.46
CA PHE A 80 -1.84 -14.41 -6.52
C PHE A 80 -0.79 -13.32 -6.70
N GLU A 81 -1.26 -12.09 -6.94
CA GLU A 81 -0.41 -10.95 -7.25
C GLU A 81 -0.74 -9.78 -6.32
N ILE A 82 0.31 -9.12 -5.83
CA ILE A 82 0.23 -7.84 -5.13
C ILE A 82 1.15 -6.86 -5.86
N THR A 83 0.60 -5.74 -6.33
CA THR A 83 1.39 -4.66 -6.94
C THR A 83 1.14 -3.32 -6.25
N LEU A 84 2.10 -2.41 -6.40
CA LEU A 84 1.93 -1.00 -6.09
C LEU A 84 1.84 -0.24 -7.40
N ASN A 85 0.66 0.28 -7.71
CA ASN A 85 0.40 1.03 -8.94
C ASN A 85 0.37 2.53 -8.60
N PRO A 86 1.36 3.33 -9.05
CA PRO A 86 1.33 4.78 -8.85
C PRO A 86 0.09 5.41 -9.49
N THR A 87 -0.53 6.35 -8.79
CA THR A 87 -1.66 7.15 -9.29
C THR A 87 -1.25 8.60 -9.54
N ASP A 88 -0.26 9.09 -8.80
CA ASP A 88 0.44 10.36 -9.00
C ASP A 88 1.89 10.26 -8.47
N GLU A 89 2.59 11.39 -8.32
CA GLU A 89 3.98 11.42 -7.83
C GLU A 89 4.16 10.93 -6.39
N ASN A 90 3.11 10.97 -5.55
CA ASN A 90 3.17 10.70 -4.11
C ASN A 90 2.11 9.70 -3.62
N SER A 91 1.21 9.27 -4.49
CA SER A 91 0.09 8.37 -4.18
C SER A 91 0.09 7.16 -5.11
N GLY A 92 -0.52 6.07 -4.66
CA GLY A 92 -0.67 4.85 -5.45
C GLY A 92 -1.73 3.94 -4.88
N ASN A 93 -2.01 2.84 -5.56
CA ASN A 93 -2.91 1.79 -5.08
C ASN A 93 -2.10 0.53 -4.80
N LEU A 94 -2.34 -0.06 -3.62
CA LEU A 94 -2.00 -1.46 -3.38
C LEU A 94 -3.07 -2.30 -4.09
N VAL A 95 -2.71 -2.93 -5.19
CA VAL A 95 -3.60 -3.74 -6.01
C VAL A 95 -3.34 -5.20 -5.70
N ILE A 96 -4.41 -5.93 -5.42
CA ILE A 96 -4.37 -7.36 -5.09
C ILE A 96 -5.24 -8.08 -6.09
N LYS A 97 -4.70 -9.08 -6.79
CA LYS A 97 -5.42 -9.86 -7.80
C LYS A 97 -5.32 -11.35 -7.54
N TRP A 98 -6.44 -12.05 -7.74
CA TRP A 98 -6.48 -13.51 -7.73
C TRP A 98 -7.75 -14.02 -8.41
N ASP A 99 -7.62 -15.09 -9.19
CA ASP A 99 -8.71 -15.65 -9.98
C ASP A 99 -9.39 -14.56 -10.82
N MET A 100 -10.71 -14.37 -10.71
CA MET A 100 -11.44 -13.33 -11.44
C MET A 100 -11.62 -12.03 -10.63
N ALA A 101 -10.90 -11.87 -9.53
CA ALA A 101 -11.11 -10.78 -8.56
C ALA A 101 -9.88 -9.86 -8.43
N GLN A 102 -10.17 -8.57 -8.33
CA GLN A 102 -9.22 -7.51 -8.02
C GLN A 102 -9.76 -6.63 -6.89
N ALA A 103 -8.90 -6.30 -5.94
CA ALA A 103 -9.18 -5.34 -4.88
C ALA A 103 -8.08 -4.28 -4.83
N GLU A 104 -8.45 -3.04 -4.54
CA GLU A 104 -7.51 -1.91 -4.52
C GLU A 104 -7.63 -1.12 -3.23
N VAL A 105 -6.50 -0.92 -2.55
CA VAL A 105 -6.42 -0.01 -1.40
C VAL A 105 -5.62 1.22 -1.81
N ALA A 106 -6.27 2.39 -1.76
CA ALA A 106 -5.61 3.66 -2.02
C ALA A 106 -4.57 3.97 -0.92
N LEU A 107 -3.38 4.36 -1.34
CA LEU A 107 -2.27 4.80 -0.50
C LEU A 107 -1.97 6.27 -0.83
N LYS A 108 -2.06 7.12 0.18
CA LYS A 108 -1.73 8.55 0.07
C LYS A 108 -0.80 8.98 1.19
N PRO A 109 -0.06 10.08 1.04
CA PRO A 109 0.67 10.66 2.14
C PRO A 109 -0.28 11.08 3.28
N ALA A 110 0.15 10.90 4.53
CA ALA A 110 -0.57 11.38 5.71
C ALA A 110 -0.82 12.89 5.70
N LYS A 111 0.09 13.67 5.10
CA LYS A 111 0.04 15.13 5.00
C LYS A 111 0.32 15.54 3.55
N PRO A 112 -0.68 15.46 2.65
CA PRO A 112 -0.47 15.70 1.23
C PRO A 112 0.15 17.06 0.93
N GLU A 113 -0.28 18.12 1.62
CA GLU A 113 0.18 19.50 1.36
C GLU A 113 1.66 19.68 1.69
N ALA A 114 2.12 19.04 2.77
CA ALA A 114 3.53 19.09 3.17
C ALA A 114 4.42 18.37 2.14
N VAL A 115 3.95 17.22 1.63
CA VAL A 115 4.69 16.44 0.62
C VAL A 115 4.73 17.18 -0.71
N THR A 116 3.62 17.78 -1.16
CA THR A 116 3.58 18.60 -2.38
C THR A 116 4.57 19.76 -2.31
N LYS A 117 4.60 20.51 -1.19
CA LYS A 117 5.55 21.61 -0.99
C LYS A 117 7.01 21.15 -1.03
N ILE A 118 7.32 19.98 -0.49
CA ILE A 118 8.67 19.41 -0.55
C ILE A 118 9.01 19.03 -1.99
N ALA A 119 8.09 18.38 -2.71
CA ALA A 119 8.29 17.98 -4.10
C ALA A 119 8.52 19.18 -5.03
N GLU A 120 7.76 20.26 -4.87
CA GLU A 120 7.95 21.52 -5.61
C GLU A 120 9.34 22.11 -5.36
N LYS A 121 9.75 22.23 -4.10
CA LYS A 121 11.10 22.71 -3.74
C LYS A 121 12.21 21.83 -4.33
N LEU A 122 12.05 20.51 -4.33
CA LEU A 122 13.04 19.60 -4.93
C LEU A 122 13.13 19.77 -6.45
N LYS A 123 12.01 20.04 -7.14
CA LYS A 123 12.02 20.35 -8.58
C LYS A 123 12.74 21.67 -8.86
N GLU A 124 12.50 22.70 -8.04
CA GLU A 124 13.21 23.99 -8.14
C GLU A 124 14.72 23.82 -7.94
N ILE A 125 15.15 23.09 -6.91
CA ILE A 125 16.57 22.82 -6.64
C ILE A 125 17.23 22.10 -7.83
N LYS A 126 16.60 21.04 -8.36
CA LYS A 126 17.12 20.31 -9.53
C LYS A 126 17.26 21.20 -10.77
N LYS A 127 16.33 22.13 -10.97
CA LYS A 127 16.40 23.09 -12.07
C LYS A 127 17.60 24.03 -11.90
N ILE A 128 17.78 24.59 -10.71
CA ILE A 128 18.93 25.46 -10.38
C ILE A 128 20.25 24.72 -10.61
N GLU A 129 20.36 23.47 -10.16
CA GLU A 129 21.56 22.63 -10.35
C GLU A 129 21.83 22.37 -11.84
N SER A 130 20.81 22.07 -12.62
CA SER A 130 20.94 21.85 -14.07
C SER A 130 21.40 23.11 -14.81
N ASP A 131 20.84 24.27 -14.47
CA ASP A 131 21.19 25.54 -15.08
C ASP A 131 22.63 25.96 -14.69
N ALA A 132 23.02 25.76 -13.43
CA ALA A 132 24.38 26.02 -12.96
C ALA A 132 25.42 25.09 -13.61
N ALA A 133 25.07 23.84 -13.91
CA ALA A 133 25.95 22.91 -14.61
C ALA A 133 26.18 23.33 -16.07
N LYS A 134 25.13 23.78 -16.78
CA LYS A 134 25.23 24.28 -18.15
C LYS A 134 26.00 25.60 -18.25
N ALA A 135 25.93 26.46 -17.24
CA ALA A 135 26.67 27.72 -17.22
C ALA A 135 28.19 27.54 -17.03
N LYS A 136 28.65 26.35 -16.61
CA LYS A 136 30.06 26.01 -16.39
C LYS A 136 30.68 25.21 -17.55
N SER A 137 29.90 24.79 -18.54
CA SER A 137 30.35 24.11 -19.76
C SER A 137 30.46 25.08 -20.92
#